data_AF-A0A9L0KBD6-F1
#
_entry.id   AF-A0A9L0KBD6-F1
#
_cell.length_a   1.000
_cell.length_b   1.000
_cell.length_c   1.000
_cell.angle_alpha   90.00
_cell.angle_beta   90.00
_cell.angle_gamma   90.00
#
_symmetry.space_group_name_H-M   'P 1'
#
loop_
_entity.id
_entity.type
_entity.pdbx_description
1 polymer ?
#
loop_
_entity_poly.entity_id
_entity_poly.type
_entity_poly.pdbx_seq_one_letter_code
_entity_poly.pdbx_strand_id
1 'polypeptide(L)'
;MLITGGRHPLFGKYKVGFMNSGRIRALDIECFINGGCTLDDSELVTEFLILKMENAYKIHNLRFRGRACMTNLPSNTAFRGFGFPQGTLVTESCITAVAAKCGLLPEKVREKNMYKTVDKTIYKQAFNPEPLIRCWNECLDKSSFHSRRMQVAEFNKKNYWRKRGLAVVPMKFSVGFAATSFHQAAALVHIYTDGSVLVTHGGNELGQGIHTKMLQVASRELKVPRLTCTSVKQAQPRCLTPSRQRRPSAPTSTAELCRMLARSC
;
A
#
# COMPACT_ATOMS: atom_id res chain seq x y z
N MET A 1 -18.09 5.42 -15.57
CA MET A 1 -17.76 3.97 -15.48
C MET A 1 -17.24 3.42 -16.81
N LEU A 2 -17.91 3.69 -17.94
CA LEU A 2 -17.49 3.16 -19.23
C LEU A 2 -16.17 3.75 -19.77
N ILE A 3 -15.96 5.07 -19.64
CA ILE A 3 -14.85 5.78 -20.31
C ILE A 3 -13.54 5.72 -19.51
N THR A 4 -13.60 6.01 -18.21
CA THR A 4 -12.42 6.33 -17.38
C THR A 4 -11.68 5.11 -16.82
N GLY A 5 -12.03 3.90 -17.28
CA GLY A 5 -11.45 2.65 -16.79
C GLY A 5 -11.54 2.48 -15.27
N GLY A 6 -10.64 1.66 -14.73
CA GLY A 6 -10.53 1.43 -13.29
C GLY A 6 -9.27 0.67 -12.90
N ARG A 7 -9.40 -0.18 -11.87
CA ARG A 7 -8.32 -1.06 -11.40
C ARG A 7 -8.06 -2.16 -12.41
N HIS A 8 -6.78 -2.41 -12.73
CA HIS A 8 -6.39 -3.52 -13.59
C HIS A 8 -6.87 -4.88 -13.05
N PRO A 9 -7.69 -5.63 -13.82
CA PRO A 9 -7.88 -7.06 -13.63
C PRO A 9 -6.55 -7.78 -13.69
N LEU A 10 -6.35 -8.78 -12.83
CA LEU A 10 -5.12 -9.55 -12.74
C LEU A 10 -5.37 -11.04 -12.85
N PHE A 11 -4.53 -11.71 -13.63
CA PHE A 11 -4.40 -13.15 -13.66
C PHE A 11 -3.01 -13.55 -13.14
N GLY A 12 -2.98 -14.40 -12.11
CA GLY A 12 -1.75 -14.84 -11.46
C GLY A 12 -1.54 -16.35 -11.60
N LYS A 13 -0.42 -16.75 -12.17
CA LYS A 13 0.07 -18.14 -12.20
C LYS A 13 1.18 -18.29 -11.18
N TYR A 14 1.14 -19.34 -10.36
CA TYR A 14 2.18 -19.59 -9.37
C TYR A 14 2.59 -21.06 -9.33
N LYS A 15 3.86 -21.29 -8.99
CA LYS A 15 4.44 -22.59 -8.65
C LYS A 15 5.20 -22.44 -7.33
N VAL A 16 4.89 -23.29 -6.35
CA VAL A 16 5.43 -23.19 -5.00
C VAL A 16 6.08 -24.51 -4.58
N GLY A 17 7.30 -24.42 -4.02
CA GLY A 17 8.01 -25.52 -3.39
C GLY A 17 8.07 -25.30 -1.87
N PHE A 18 7.53 -26.25 -1.10
CA PHE A 18 7.39 -26.14 0.35
C PHE A 18 7.67 -27.47 1.05
N MET A 19 8.02 -27.40 2.33
CA MET A 19 8.22 -28.56 3.21
C MET A 19 6.89 -28.96 3.86
N ASN A 20 6.76 -30.21 4.35
CA ASN A 20 5.61 -30.66 5.13
C ASN A 20 5.32 -29.78 6.36
N SER A 21 6.34 -29.11 6.90
CA SER A 21 6.21 -28.15 7.98
C SER A 21 5.49 -26.84 7.58
N GLY A 22 5.18 -26.63 6.30
CA GLY A 22 4.61 -25.39 5.77
C GLY A 22 5.64 -24.29 5.50
N ARG A 23 6.94 -24.56 5.66
CA ARG A 23 8.00 -23.62 5.28
C ARG A 23 8.16 -23.60 3.75
N ILE A 24 8.03 -22.43 3.14
CA ILE A 24 8.20 -22.22 1.70
C ILE A 24 9.70 -22.05 1.40
N ARG A 25 10.19 -22.80 0.42
CA ARG A 25 11.60 -22.77 -0.03
C ARG A 25 11.77 -22.08 -1.37
N ALA A 26 10.81 -22.26 -2.28
CA ALA A 26 10.82 -21.67 -3.60
C ALA A 26 9.43 -21.17 -3.99
N LEU A 27 9.36 -20.03 -4.67
CA LEU A 27 8.13 -19.47 -5.21
C LEU A 27 8.41 -18.77 -6.54
N ASP A 28 7.71 -19.19 -7.59
CA ASP A 28 7.73 -18.59 -8.92
C ASP A 28 6.32 -18.10 -9.24
N ILE A 29 6.15 -16.79 -9.40
CA ILE A 29 4.87 -16.17 -9.74
C ILE A 29 5.02 -15.40 -11.06
N GLU A 30 4.06 -15.60 -11.95
CA GLU A 30 3.89 -14.82 -13.15
C GLU A 30 2.50 -14.16 -13.14
N CYS A 31 2.48 -12.83 -13.23
CA CYS A 31 1.27 -12.03 -13.23
C CYS A 31 1.05 -11.34 -14.56
N PHE A 32 -0.20 -11.29 -14.98
CA PHE A 32 -0.67 -10.61 -16.18
C PHE A 32 -1.76 -9.64 -15.76
N ILE A 33 -1.59 -8.37 -16.07
CA ILE A 33 -2.62 -7.35 -15.81
C ILE A 33 -3.24 -6.89 -17.13
N ASN A 34 -4.55 -6.68 -17.16
CA ASN A 34 -5.20 -6.12 -18.33
C ASN A 34 -5.08 -4.58 -18.31
N GLY A 35 -4.25 -4.03 -19.20
CA GLY A 35 -3.98 -2.59 -19.31
C GLY A 35 -5.07 -1.81 -20.06
N GLY A 36 -5.83 -2.49 -20.92
CA GLY A 36 -6.76 -1.84 -21.84
C GLY A 36 -6.07 -1.35 -23.11
N CYS A 37 -6.67 -0.35 -23.77
CA CYS A 37 -6.30 0.08 -25.11
C CYS A 37 -5.14 1.07 -25.18
N THR A 38 -4.71 1.65 -24.06
CA THR A 38 -3.52 2.50 -23.96
C THR A 38 -2.65 2.06 -22.79
N LEU A 39 -1.38 2.50 -22.79
CA LEU A 39 -0.44 2.11 -21.75
C LEU A 39 -0.83 2.68 -20.37
N ASP A 40 -1.13 3.99 -20.33
CA ASP A 40 -1.36 4.75 -19.08
C ASP A 40 -0.31 4.40 -18.00
N ASP A 41 -0.71 4.19 -16.76
CA ASP A 41 0.15 3.78 -15.65
C ASP A 41 0.40 2.26 -15.59
N SER A 42 0.04 1.47 -16.60
CA SER A 42 0.03 0.00 -16.52
C SER A 42 1.41 -0.62 -16.28
N GLU A 43 2.47 -0.06 -16.86
CA GLU A 43 3.84 -0.53 -16.59
C GLU A 43 4.25 -0.27 -15.15
N LEU A 44 3.99 0.93 -14.64
CA LEU A 44 4.27 1.29 -13.25
C LEU A 44 3.45 0.39 -12.30
N VAL A 45 2.17 0.14 -12.57
CA VAL A 45 1.35 -0.78 -11.77
C VAL A 45 1.98 -2.18 -11.73
N THR A 46 2.52 -2.65 -12.85
CA THR A 46 3.21 -3.95 -12.94
C THR A 46 4.51 -3.96 -12.12
N GLU A 47 5.32 -2.90 -12.20
CA GLU A 47 6.54 -2.76 -11.39
C GLU A 47 6.24 -2.79 -9.90
N PHE A 48 5.31 -1.95 -9.45
CA PHE A 48 4.91 -1.86 -8.05
C PHE A 48 4.29 -3.16 -7.52
N LEU A 49 3.57 -3.86 -8.38
CA LEU A 49 3.08 -5.19 -8.08
C LEU A 49 4.24 -6.16 -7.80
N ILE A 50 5.25 -6.24 -8.68
CA ILE A 50 6.42 -7.12 -8.50
C ILE A 50 7.17 -6.76 -7.21
N LEU A 51 7.41 -5.47 -6.96
CA LEU A 51 8.17 -5.00 -5.80
C LEU A 51 7.47 -5.29 -4.46
N LYS A 52 6.14 -5.40 -4.45
CA LYS A 52 5.36 -5.52 -3.22
C LYS A 52 4.72 -6.90 -2.99
N MET A 53 4.68 -7.75 -4.00
CA MET A 53 3.98 -9.04 -3.97
C MET A 53 4.51 -10.04 -2.93
N GLU A 54 5.78 -9.92 -2.50
CA GLU A 54 6.32 -10.73 -1.40
C GLU A 54 5.57 -10.51 -0.07
N ASN A 55 4.86 -9.38 0.06
CA ASN A 55 4.15 -8.96 1.26
C ASN A 55 5.03 -9.09 2.52
N ALA A 56 4.59 -9.84 3.52
CA ALA A 56 5.25 -9.97 4.81
C ALA A 56 6.22 -11.17 4.88
N TYR A 57 6.48 -11.87 3.77
CA TYR A 57 7.10 -13.18 3.77
C TYR A 57 8.53 -13.18 3.26
N LYS A 58 9.42 -13.87 3.97
CA LYS A 58 10.79 -14.11 3.54
C LYS A 58 10.89 -15.47 2.85
N ILE A 59 10.99 -15.43 1.52
CA ILE A 59 11.20 -16.61 0.66
C ILE A 59 12.58 -16.48 0.02
N HIS A 60 13.41 -17.51 0.17
CA HIS A 60 14.82 -17.45 -0.24
C HIS A 60 14.97 -17.55 -1.76
N ASN A 61 14.29 -18.49 -2.39
CA ASN A 61 14.31 -18.68 -3.84
C ASN A 61 13.03 -18.11 -4.43
N LEU A 62 13.07 -16.87 -4.88
CA LEU A 62 11.89 -16.12 -5.32
C LEU A 62 12.09 -15.61 -6.74
N ARG A 63 11.13 -15.90 -7.63
CA ARG A 63 11.07 -15.34 -8.98
C ARG A 63 9.69 -14.74 -9.23
N PHE A 64 9.66 -13.44 -9.54
CA PHE A 64 8.44 -12.73 -9.93
C PHE A 64 8.57 -12.19 -11.34
N ARG A 65 7.53 -12.38 -12.14
CA ARG A 65 7.40 -11.86 -13.51
C ARG A 65 6.05 -11.18 -13.64
N GLY A 66 6.01 -10.05 -14.33
CA GLY A 66 4.79 -9.28 -14.55
C GLY A 66 4.72 -8.79 -15.99
N ARG A 67 3.52 -8.78 -16.57
CA ARG A 67 3.26 -8.23 -17.91
C ARG A 67 1.97 -7.41 -17.92
N ALA A 68 2.02 -6.23 -18.54
CA ALA A 68 0.83 -5.48 -18.90
C ALA A 68 0.34 -5.93 -20.28
N CYS A 69 -0.91 -6.40 -20.36
CA CYS A 69 -1.53 -6.89 -21.58
C CYS A 69 -2.37 -5.78 -22.21
N MET A 70 -2.05 -5.40 -23.46
CA MET A 70 -2.87 -4.51 -24.26
C MET A 70 -4.12 -5.25 -24.75
N THR A 71 -5.29 -4.62 -24.64
CA THR A 71 -6.58 -5.18 -25.10
C THR A 71 -7.47 -4.09 -25.69
N ASN A 72 -8.58 -4.44 -26.34
CA ASN A 72 -9.56 -3.48 -26.88
C ASN A 72 -10.58 -2.98 -25.84
N LEU A 73 -10.21 -2.94 -24.56
CA LEU A 73 -11.03 -2.41 -23.48
C LEU A 73 -10.59 -0.98 -23.10
N PRO A 74 -11.44 -0.19 -22.41
CA PRO A 74 -11.01 1.10 -21.86
C PRO A 74 -9.72 0.97 -21.04
N SER A 75 -8.82 1.95 -21.17
CA SER A 75 -7.54 1.96 -20.46
C SER A 75 -7.76 1.96 -18.94
N ASN A 76 -7.14 1.01 -18.26
CA ASN A 76 -7.07 1.00 -16.80
C ASN A 76 -5.97 1.95 -16.31
N THR A 77 -6.09 2.40 -15.06
CA THR A 77 -5.22 3.43 -14.48
C THR A 77 -4.99 3.19 -12.98
N ALA A 78 -4.35 4.14 -12.31
CA ALA A 78 -4.11 4.13 -10.88
C ALA A 78 -5.39 3.90 -10.07
N PHE A 79 -5.35 2.93 -9.15
CA PHE A 79 -6.35 2.76 -8.10
C PHE A 79 -5.64 2.56 -6.77
N ARG A 80 -6.25 2.99 -5.66
CA ARG A 80 -5.71 2.83 -4.30
C ARG A 80 -5.09 1.44 -4.06
N GLY A 81 -3.82 1.44 -3.71
CA GLY A 81 -2.96 0.26 -3.55
C GLY A 81 -1.98 0.03 -4.70
N PHE A 82 -2.29 0.49 -5.92
CA PHE A 82 -1.40 0.54 -7.08
C PHE A 82 -0.64 -0.79 -7.31
N GLY A 83 -1.40 -1.83 -7.68
CA GLY A 83 -0.88 -3.19 -7.92
C GLY A 83 -0.75 -4.07 -6.65
N PHE A 84 -0.55 -3.48 -5.47
CA PHE A 84 -0.38 -4.24 -4.23
C PHE A 84 -1.56 -5.16 -3.87
N PRO A 85 -2.83 -4.71 -3.92
CA PRO A 85 -3.95 -5.59 -3.56
C PRO A 85 -4.02 -6.82 -4.47
N GLN A 86 -3.74 -6.65 -5.76
CA GLN A 86 -3.77 -7.74 -6.73
C GLN A 86 -2.61 -8.72 -6.51
N GLY A 87 -1.37 -8.22 -6.37
CA GLY A 87 -0.20 -9.06 -6.15
C GLY A 87 -0.26 -9.82 -4.83
N THR A 88 -0.57 -9.13 -3.73
CA THR A 88 -0.66 -9.75 -2.40
C THR A 88 -1.74 -10.81 -2.34
N LEU A 89 -2.87 -10.63 -3.03
CA LEU A 89 -3.90 -11.66 -3.10
C LEU A 89 -3.36 -12.98 -3.70
N VAL A 90 -2.54 -12.92 -4.76
CA VAL A 90 -1.93 -14.13 -5.35
C VAL A 90 -1.01 -14.83 -4.35
N THR A 91 -0.16 -14.08 -3.64
CA THR A 91 0.72 -14.63 -2.61
C THR A 91 -0.07 -15.24 -1.44
N GLU A 92 -1.12 -14.58 -0.97
CA GLU A 92 -1.99 -15.09 0.10
C GLU A 92 -2.78 -16.33 -0.32
N SER A 93 -3.24 -16.39 -1.57
CA SER A 93 -3.87 -17.58 -2.14
C SER A 93 -2.88 -18.75 -2.17
N CYS A 94 -1.63 -18.50 -2.59
CA CYS A 94 -0.57 -19.50 -2.56
C CYS A 94 -0.29 -20.02 -1.14
N ILE A 95 -0.17 -19.12 -0.16
CA ILE A 95 0.10 -19.50 1.25
C ILE A 95 -1.06 -20.30 1.83
N THR A 96 -2.30 -19.92 1.52
CA THR A 96 -3.49 -20.65 1.94
C THR A 96 -3.54 -22.05 1.31
N ALA A 97 -3.15 -22.18 0.03
CA ALA A 97 -3.04 -23.47 -0.64
C ALA A 97 -1.95 -24.36 -0.02
N VAL A 98 -0.79 -23.80 0.36
CA VAL A 98 0.26 -24.52 1.10
C VAL A 98 -0.26 -25.03 2.44
N ALA A 99 -0.97 -24.17 3.19
CA ALA A 99 -1.55 -24.56 4.48
C ALA A 99 -2.54 -25.73 4.33
N ALA A 100 -3.43 -25.67 3.33
CA ALA A 100 -4.37 -26.75 3.04
C ALA A 100 -3.66 -28.05 2.65
N LYS A 101 -2.61 -27.99 1.81
CA LYS A 101 -1.85 -29.18 1.39
C LYS A 101 -1.05 -29.81 2.53
N CYS A 102 -0.58 -29.02 3.50
CA CYS A 102 0.11 -29.54 4.68
C CYS A 102 -0.84 -29.97 5.81
N GLY A 103 -2.15 -29.69 5.73
CA GLY A 103 -3.07 -29.87 6.85
C GLY A 103 -2.78 -28.95 8.04
N LEU A 104 -2.16 -27.79 7.80
CA LEU A 104 -1.77 -26.83 8.82
C LEU A 104 -2.71 -25.63 8.86
N LEU A 105 -2.77 -24.95 10.00
CA LEU A 105 -3.52 -23.71 10.12
C LEU A 105 -2.86 -22.58 9.31
N PRO A 106 -3.63 -21.79 8.50
CA PRO A 106 -3.05 -20.78 7.62
C PRO A 106 -2.17 -19.74 8.30
N GLU A 107 -2.59 -19.21 9.45
CA GLU A 107 -1.82 -18.23 10.23
C GLU A 107 -0.52 -18.81 10.79
N LYS A 108 -0.45 -20.12 11.08
CA LYS A 108 0.81 -20.76 11.49
C LYS A 108 1.78 -20.89 10.33
N VAL A 109 1.27 -21.15 9.12
CA VAL A 109 2.08 -21.10 7.90
C VAL A 109 2.54 -19.68 7.60
N ARG A 110 1.68 -18.66 7.78
CA ARG A 110 2.05 -17.25 7.66
C ARG A 110 3.16 -16.88 8.63
N GLU A 111 2.95 -17.10 9.92
CA GLU A 111 3.94 -16.83 10.99
C GLU A 111 5.28 -17.49 10.69
N LYS A 112 5.28 -18.72 10.19
CA LYS A 112 6.49 -19.47 9.87
C LYS A 112 7.28 -18.88 8.71
N ASN A 113 6.61 -18.23 7.76
CA ASN A 113 7.25 -17.64 6.58
C ASN A 113 7.44 -16.12 6.67
N MET A 114 6.89 -15.46 7.70
CA MET A 114 7.09 -14.03 7.92
C MET A 114 8.57 -13.68 8.17
N TYR A 115 8.96 -12.46 7.79
CA TYR A 115 10.24 -11.88 8.23
C TYR A 115 10.36 -11.92 9.76
N LYS A 116 11.55 -12.30 10.27
CA LYS A 116 11.81 -12.46 11.72
C LYS A 116 12.89 -11.53 12.24
N THR A 117 13.91 -11.29 11.43
CA THR A 117 15.03 -10.40 11.73
C THR A 117 15.18 -9.41 10.59
N VAL A 118 16.04 -8.41 10.78
CA VAL A 118 16.43 -7.51 9.69
C VAL A 118 16.97 -8.34 8.54
N ASP A 119 16.38 -8.17 7.36
CA ASP A 119 16.73 -8.93 6.15
C ASP A 119 16.42 -8.07 4.90
N LYS A 120 16.78 -8.56 3.73
CA LYS A 120 16.61 -7.91 2.44
C LYS A 120 15.36 -8.37 1.71
N THR A 121 14.63 -7.43 1.13
CA THR A 121 13.52 -7.69 0.18
C THR A 121 14.01 -8.29 -1.13
N ILE A 122 13.09 -8.67 -2.02
CA ILE A 122 13.41 -9.15 -3.38
C ILE A 122 14.33 -8.19 -4.16
N TYR A 123 14.20 -6.88 -3.95
CA TYR A 123 15.01 -5.82 -4.57
C TYR A 123 16.13 -5.32 -3.64
N LYS A 124 16.57 -6.16 -2.69
CA LYS A 124 17.75 -5.98 -1.82
C LYS A 124 17.68 -4.83 -0.81
N GLN A 125 16.53 -4.19 -0.63
CA GLN A 125 16.34 -3.17 0.41
C GLN A 125 16.30 -3.84 1.78
N ALA A 126 17.04 -3.31 2.76
CA ALA A 126 16.94 -3.76 4.15
C ALA A 126 15.57 -3.44 4.75
N PHE A 127 14.99 -4.38 5.48
CA PHE A 127 13.69 -4.28 6.11
C PHE A 127 13.77 -4.71 7.57
N ASN A 128 13.33 -3.85 8.49
CA ASN A 128 13.14 -4.18 9.90
C ASN A 128 11.70 -4.68 10.13
N PRO A 129 11.48 -5.97 10.49
CA PRO A 129 10.15 -6.53 10.69
C PRO A 129 9.56 -6.29 12.09
N GLU A 130 10.25 -5.62 13.00
CA GLU A 130 9.77 -5.42 14.37
C GLU A 130 8.36 -4.80 14.45
N PRO A 131 8.03 -3.70 13.73
CA PRO A 131 6.67 -3.16 13.73
C PRO A 131 5.64 -4.13 13.14
N LEU A 132 6.03 -4.90 12.12
CA LEU A 132 5.17 -5.91 11.48
C LEU A 132 4.81 -7.03 12.48
N ILE A 133 5.79 -7.52 13.23
CA ILE A 133 5.59 -8.56 14.26
C ILE A 133 4.72 -8.02 15.40
N ARG A 134 4.96 -6.78 15.83
CA ARG A 134 4.13 -6.13 16.86
C ARG A 134 2.67 -6.01 16.41
N CYS A 135 2.43 -5.50 15.19
CA CYS A 135 1.07 -5.39 14.65
C CYS A 135 0.37 -6.75 14.54
N TRP A 136 1.10 -7.80 14.17
CA TRP A 136 0.57 -9.16 14.11
C TRP A 136 0.10 -9.64 15.49
N ASN A 137 0.98 -9.56 16.51
CA ASN A 137 0.68 -10.00 17.86
C ASN A 137 -0.47 -9.19 18.48
N GLU A 138 -0.41 -7.86 18.40
CA GLU A 138 -1.50 -7.01 18.90
C GLU A 138 -2.83 -7.29 18.21
N CYS A 139 -2.82 -7.59 16.91
CA CYS A 139 -4.03 -7.93 16.18
C CYS A 139 -4.63 -9.26 16.67
N LEU A 140 -3.81 -10.28 16.91
CA LEU A 140 -4.26 -11.57 17.45
C LEU A 140 -4.87 -11.40 18.86
N ASP A 141 -4.21 -10.62 19.70
CA ASP A 141 -4.62 -10.39 21.09
C ASP A 141 -5.91 -9.56 21.16
N LYS A 142 -5.92 -8.36 20.56
CA LYS A 142 -7.07 -7.45 20.57
C LYS A 142 -8.30 -8.04 19.90
N SER A 143 -8.12 -8.92 18.92
CA SER A 143 -9.25 -9.59 18.25
C SER A 143 -9.69 -10.88 18.95
N SER A 144 -8.99 -11.32 20.02
CA SER A 144 -9.19 -12.62 20.68
C SER A 144 -9.22 -13.78 19.67
N PHE A 145 -8.29 -13.74 18.70
CA PHE A 145 -8.33 -14.55 17.49
C PHE A 145 -8.45 -16.05 17.77
N HIS A 146 -7.63 -16.56 18.70
CA HIS A 146 -7.60 -17.99 19.03
C HIS A 146 -8.91 -18.47 19.68
N SER A 147 -9.48 -17.69 20.61
CA SER A 147 -10.77 -18.00 21.23
C SER A 147 -11.90 -18.03 20.18
N ARG A 148 -11.96 -16.99 19.33
CA ARG A 148 -12.97 -16.92 18.25
C ARG A 148 -12.83 -18.03 17.23
N ARG A 149 -11.61 -18.51 16.96
CA ARG A 149 -11.44 -19.68 16.10
C ARG A 149 -12.13 -20.91 16.69
N MET A 150 -11.95 -21.19 17.98
CA MET A 150 -12.58 -22.34 18.62
C MET A 150 -14.11 -22.24 18.52
N GLN A 151 -14.66 -21.04 18.74
CA GLN A 151 -16.09 -20.78 18.57
C GLN A 151 -16.56 -20.99 17.12
N VAL A 152 -15.76 -20.60 16.12
CA VAL A 152 -16.07 -20.84 14.70
C VAL A 152 -16.07 -22.33 14.37
N ALA A 153 -15.10 -23.10 14.89
CA ALA A 153 -15.05 -24.54 14.70
C ALA A 153 -16.29 -25.22 15.32
N GLU A 154 -16.66 -24.83 16.53
CA GLU A 154 -17.83 -25.36 17.22
C GLU A 154 -19.13 -25.01 16.51
N PHE A 155 -19.27 -23.76 16.04
CA PHE A 155 -20.41 -23.35 15.22
C PHE A 155 -20.52 -24.19 13.94
N ASN A 156 -19.41 -24.45 13.25
CA ASN A 156 -19.39 -25.21 12.01
C ASN A 156 -19.69 -26.69 12.20
N LYS A 157 -19.43 -27.27 13.38
CA LYS A 157 -19.85 -28.64 13.73
C LYS A 157 -21.36 -28.73 13.93
N LYS A 158 -21.96 -27.72 14.56
CA LYS A 158 -23.40 -27.68 14.89
C LYS A 158 -24.29 -27.27 13.72
N ASN A 159 -23.76 -26.60 12.71
CA ASN A 159 -24.54 -26.03 11.62
C ASN A 159 -24.13 -26.64 10.28
N TYR A 160 -25.05 -27.33 9.59
CA TYR A 160 -24.78 -27.91 8.28
C TYR A 160 -24.85 -26.85 7.15
N TRP A 161 -25.96 -26.11 7.07
CA TRP A 161 -26.26 -25.15 5.99
C TRP A 161 -25.63 -23.76 6.14
N ARG A 162 -25.05 -23.46 7.31
CA ARG A 162 -24.40 -22.17 7.59
C ARG A 162 -23.04 -22.42 8.18
N LYS A 163 -22.02 -21.81 7.59
CA LYS A 163 -20.63 -21.89 8.08
C LYS A 163 -20.09 -20.49 8.38
N ARG A 164 -19.16 -20.42 9.31
CA ARG A 164 -18.36 -19.24 9.62
C ARG A 164 -16.91 -19.48 9.22
N GLY A 165 -16.25 -18.41 8.78
CA GLY A 165 -14.81 -18.39 8.50
C GLY A 165 -14.13 -17.33 9.36
N LEU A 166 -12.86 -17.54 9.67
CA LEU A 166 -12.03 -16.57 10.36
C LEU A 166 -10.62 -16.59 9.74
N ALA A 167 -10.10 -15.41 9.41
CA ALA A 167 -8.79 -15.26 8.80
C ALA A 167 -8.08 -14.02 9.38
N VAL A 168 -6.75 -14.09 9.38
CA VAL A 168 -5.85 -13.00 9.74
C VAL A 168 -4.68 -13.01 8.75
N VAL A 169 -4.32 -11.83 8.26
CA VAL A 169 -3.38 -11.62 7.15
C VAL A 169 -2.41 -10.50 7.53
N PRO A 170 -1.09 -10.70 7.48
CA PRO A 170 -0.12 -9.65 7.72
C PRO A 170 -0.02 -8.73 6.50
N MET A 171 0.47 -7.51 6.69
CA MET A 171 0.62 -6.55 5.61
C MET A 171 1.92 -5.77 5.72
N LYS A 172 2.77 -5.86 4.68
CA LYS A 172 3.89 -4.93 4.46
C LYS A 172 3.60 -4.10 3.21
N PHE A 173 3.20 -2.84 3.40
CA PHE A 173 3.00 -1.89 2.31
C PHE A 173 4.13 -0.86 2.30
N SER A 174 4.94 -0.85 1.25
CA SER A 174 5.96 0.18 1.04
C SER A 174 5.38 1.42 0.35
N VAL A 175 5.92 2.58 0.71
CA VAL A 175 5.50 3.90 0.22
C VAL A 175 6.69 4.55 -0.49
N GLY A 176 6.46 5.12 -1.67
CA GLY A 176 7.49 5.77 -2.47
C GLY A 176 7.27 5.63 -3.97
N PHE A 177 7.92 6.51 -4.74
CA PHE A 177 8.09 6.41 -6.19
C PHE A 177 9.50 5.95 -6.54
N ALA A 178 9.69 5.36 -7.73
CA ALA A 178 10.98 4.83 -8.15
C ALA A 178 12.04 5.92 -8.40
N ALA A 179 11.66 7.05 -9.00
CA ALA A 179 12.60 8.14 -9.28
C ALA A 179 12.59 9.22 -8.19
N THR A 180 13.77 9.63 -7.74
CA THR A 180 13.98 10.71 -6.74
C THR A 180 13.27 12.00 -7.13
N SER A 181 13.20 12.31 -8.42
CA SER A 181 12.54 13.51 -8.92
C SER A 181 11.06 13.57 -8.54
N PHE A 182 10.36 12.45 -8.34
CA PHE A 182 8.96 12.41 -7.91
C PHE A 182 8.74 12.77 -6.44
N HIS A 183 9.79 12.69 -5.62
CA HIS A 183 9.75 12.96 -4.16
C HIS A 183 9.97 14.44 -3.81
N GLN A 184 9.62 15.33 -4.74
CA GLN A 184 9.80 16.77 -4.63
C GLN A 184 8.44 17.44 -4.41
N ALA A 185 8.43 18.43 -3.53
CA ALA A 185 7.24 19.16 -3.13
C ALA A 185 7.57 20.66 -3.00
N ALA A 186 6.55 21.51 -3.10
CA ALA A 186 6.67 22.95 -2.93
C ALA A 186 5.48 23.49 -2.12
N ALA A 187 5.77 24.50 -1.32
CA ALA A 187 4.81 25.30 -0.57
C ALA A 187 5.16 26.78 -0.70
N LEU A 188 4.16 27.65 -0.58
CA LEU A 188 4.30 29.09 -0.55
C LEU A 188 3.46 29.60 0.62
N VAL A 189 4.06 30.46 1.43
CA VAL A 189 3.47 31.02 2.64
C VAL A 189 3.50 32.54 2.52
N HIS A 190 2.35 33.18 2.69
CA HIS A 190 2.23 34.63 2.81
C HIS A 190 1.84 35.00 4.23
N ILE A 191 2.56 35.95 4.82
CA ILE A 191 2.21 36.56 6.10
C ILE A 191 1.79 38.00 5.77
N TYR A 192 0.52 38.30 6.00
CA TYR A 192 -0.01 39.64 5.78
C TYR A 192 0.32 40.56 6.94
N THR A 193 0.20 41.87 6.71
CA THR A 193 0.50 42.90 7.72
C THR A 193 -0.43 42.86 8.92
N ASP A 194 -1.60 42.23 8.80
CA ASP A 194 -2.54 41.97 9.90
C ASP A 194 -2.17 40.72 10.72
N GLY A 195 -1.07 40.03 10.37
CA GLY A 195 -0.60 38.82 11.02
C GLY A 195 -1.30 37.54 10.55
N SER A 196 -2.25 37.62 9.61
CA SER A 196 -2.88 36.44 9.03
C SER A 196 -1.91 35.69 8.11
N VAL A 197 -1.97 34.36 8.13
CA VAL A 197 -1.07 33.49 7.37
C VAL A 197 -1.87 32.75 6.29
N LEU A 198 -1.44 32.85 5.04
CA LEU A 198 -1.99 32.10 3.92
C LEU A 198 -0.97 31.07 3.45
N VAL A 199 -1.38 29.81 3.45
CA VAL A 199 -0.57 28.66 3.02
C VAL A 199 -1.11 28.09 1.72
N THR A 200 -0.25 27.87 0.75
CA THR A 200 -0.53 27.10 -0.46
C THR A 200 0.55 26.07 -0.71
N HIS A 201 0.18 24.93 -1.29
CA HIS A 201 1.09 23.81 -1.50
C HIS A 201 0.67 22.97 -2.72
N GLY A 202 1.59 22.18 -3.26
CA GLY A 202 1.34 21.40 -4.49
C GLY A 202 0.37 20.21 -4.35
N GLY A 203 -0.21 19.99 -3.18
CA GLY A 203 -1.07 18.83 -2.89
C GLY A 203 -2.55 19.15 -3.00
N ASN A 204 -3.35 18.20 -3.51
CA ASN A 204 -4.80 18.36 -3.63
C ASN A 204 -5.56 17.65 -2.51
N GLU A 205 -6.58 18.30 -1.96
CA GLU A 205 -7.55 17.66 -1.06
C GLU A 205 -8.54 16.80 -1.83
N LEU A 206 -8.63 15.53 -1.44
CA LEU A 206 -9.51 14.50 -2.01
C LEU A 206 -10.26 13.74 -0.89
N GLY A 207 -10.29 14.28 0.33
CA GLY A 207 -10.88 13.69 1.53
C GLY A 207 -9.86 13.09 2.51
N GLN A 208 -8.57 13.10 2.18
CA GLN A 208 -7.49 12.60 3.05
C GLN A 208 -7.05 13.61 4.13
N GLY A 209 -7.57 14.84 4.11
CA GLY A 209 -7.30 15.89 5.08
C GLY A 209 -5.91 16.49 4.95
N ILE A 210 -5.43 16.69 3.71
CA ILE A 210 -4.11 17.27 3.46
C ILE A 210 -4.05 18.73 3.88
N HIS A 211 -5.08 19.54 3.60
CA HIS A 211 -5.09 20.95 3.99
C HIS A 211 -5.13 21.09 5.51
N THR A 212 -5.92 20.27 6.19
CA THR A 212 -5.95 20.23 7.67
C THR A 212 -4.57 19.93 8.26
N LYS A 213 -3.86 18.93 7.70
CA LYS A 213 -2.51 18.59 8.15
C LYS A 213 -1.50 19.70 7.88
N MET A 214 -1.56 20.35 6.71
CA MET A 214 -0.67 21.47 6.40
C MET A 214 -0.89 22.63 7.39
N LEU A 215 -2.13 22.96 7.72
CA LEU A 215 -2.43 24.00 8.71
C LEU A 215 -1.91 23.64 10.11
N GLN A 216 -1.94 22.36 10.50
CA GLN A 216 -1.35 21.89 11.76
C GLN A 216 0.18 22.06 11.75
N VAL A 217 0.84 21.77 10.62
CA VAL A 217 2.29 21.99 10.46
C VAL A 217 2.62 23.48 10.56
N ALA A 218 1.96 24.33 9.76
CA ALA A 218 2.22 25.77 9.78
C ALA A 218 1.99 26.40 11.16
N SER A 219 0.91 26.01 11.84
CA SER A 219 0.61 26.47 13.22
C SER A 219 1.71 26.08 14.20
N ARG A 220 2.23 24.85 14.10
CA ARG A 220 3.30 24.36 14.97
C ARG A 220 4.62 25.09 14.74
N GLU A 221 5.02 25.25 13.48
CA GLU A 221 6.32 25.83 13.13
C GLU A 221 6.35 27.35 13.37
N LEU A 222 5.28 28.07 13.02
CA LEU A 222 5.15 29.51 13.27
C LEU A 222 4.77 29.84 14.73
N LYS A 223 4.44 28.83 15.55
CA LYS A 223 3.98 28.98 16.94
C LYS A 223 2.77 29.91 17.09
N VAL A 224 1.88 29.92 16.09
CA VAL A 224 0.63 30.69 16.11
C VAL A 224 -0.58 29.76 16.19
N PRO A 225 -1.73 30.23 16.70
CA PRO A 225 -2.96 29.46 16.68
C PRO A 225 -3.34 29.02 15.25
N ARG A 226 -3.87 27.80 15.11
CA ARG A 226 -4.32 27.27 13.80
C ARG A 226 -5.32 28.20 13.09
N LEU A 227 -6.13 28.93 13.86
CA LEU A 227 -7.13 29.87 13.34
C LEU A 227 -6.50 31.06 12.59
N THR A 228 -5.25 31.40 12.90
CA THR A 228 -4.48 32.44 12.21
C THR A 228 -4.01 31.98 10.82
N CYS A 229 -3.99 30.67 10.57
CA CYS A 229 -3.54 30.07 9.32
C CYS A 229 -4.74 29.66 8.44
N THR A 230 -4.70 30.07 7.18
CA THR A 230 -5.68 29.70 6.16
C THR A 230 -5.00 28.98 4.99
N SER A 231 -5.70 28.05 4.35
CA SER A 231 -5.20 27.30 3.19
C SER A 231 -6.02 27.67 1.96
N VAL A 232 -5.35 27.92 0.83
CA VAL A 232 -6.04 28.13 -0.45
C VAL A 232 -6.73 26.82 -0.86
N LYS A 233 -8.04 26.86 -1.15
CA LYS A 233 -8.84 25.69 -1.54
C LYS A 233 -8.48 25.10 -2.91
N GLN A 234 -7.70 25.81 -3.72
CA GLN A 234 -7.34 25.41 -5.08
C GLN A 234 -5.83 25.46 -5.29
N ALA A 235 -5.24 24.29 -5.55
CA ALA A 235 -3.89 24.22 -6.09
C ALA A 235 -3.90 24.83 -7.50
N GLN A 236 -3.51 26.10 -7.63
CA GLN A 236 -3.44 26.78 -8.93
C GLN A 236 -2.13 26.40 -9.65
N PRO A 237 -2.19 25.71 -10.80
CA PRO A 237 -1.01 25.13 -11.44
C PRO A 237 -0.09 26.14 -12.15
N ARG A 238 -0.49 27.41 -12.32
CA ARG A 238 0.26 28.39 -13.13
C ARG A 238 0.86 29.57 -12.38
N CYS A 239 0.33 30.00 -11.23
CA CYS A 239 0.75 31.26 -10.61
C CYS A 239 1.54 31.11 -9.31
N LEU A 240 1.31 30.06 -8.51
CA LEU A 240 1.81 30.02 -7.12
C LEU A 240 2.79 28.88 -6.83
N THR A 241 2.80 27.80 -7.64
CA THR A 241 3.72 26.65 -7.49
C THR A 241 4.20 26.16 -8.85
N PRO A 242 5.22 26.81 -9.45
CA PRO A 242 5.66 26.53 -10.82
C PRO A 242 6.53 25.27 -10.90
N SER A 243 5.91 24.08 -10.82
CA SER A 243 6.51 22.78 -11.22
C SER A 243 5.53 21.60 -11.22
N ARG A 244 4.22 21.85 -11.12
CA ARG A 244 3.17 20.82 -10.95
C ARG A 244 2.98 19.89 -12.15
N GLN A 245 3.65 20.12 -13.29
CA GLN A 245 3.14 19.69 -14.59
C GLN A 245 2.91 18.17 -14.81
N ARG A 246 3.32 17.25 -13.92
CA ARG A 246 3.04 15.80 -14.06
C ARG A 246 2.92 14.98 -12.76
N ARG A 247 2.45 15.50 -11.62
CA ARG A 247 2.46 14.72 -10.34
C ARG A 247 1.09 14.48 -9.72
N PRO A 248 0.72 13.21 -9.46
CA PRO A 248 -0.48 12.90 -8.71
C PRO A 248 -0.28 13.10 -7.21
N SER A 249 -1.33 13.56 -6.52
CA SER A 249 -1.40 13.56 -5.05
C SER A 249 -1.42 12.12 -4.54
N ALA A 250 -0.32 11.64 -3.96
CA ALA A 250 -0.16 10.27 -3.46
C ALA A 250 0.29 10.27 -1.98
N PRO A 251 0.18 9.15 -1.24
CA PRO A 251 0.48 9.13 0.19
C PRO A 251 1.89 9.62 0.55
N THR A 252 2.90 9.30 -0.28
CA THR A 252 4.28 9.76 -0.13
C THR A 252 4.40 11.28 -0.20
N SER A 253 3.63 11.91 -1.11
CA SER A 253 3.74 13.34 -1.38
C SER A 253 3.28 14.20 -0.20
N THR A 254 2.42 13.67 0.69
CA THR A 254 1.92 14.43 1.84
C THR A 254 3.02 14.67 2.89
N ALA A 255 3.87 13.67 3.16
CA ALA A 255 4.95 13.81 4.14
C ALA A 255 6.04 14.77 3.65
N GLU A 256 6.36 14.74 2.35
CA GLU A 256 7.28 15.68 1.72
C GLU A 256 6.72 17.11 1.70
N LEU A 257 5.42 17.25 1.43
CA LEU A 257 4.74 18.55 1.54
C LEU A 257 4.83 19.11 2.97
N CYS A 258 4.62 18.27 4.02
CA CYS A 258 4.82 18.71 5.40
C CYS A 258 6.26 19.21 5.64
N ARG A 259 7.27 18.46 5.18
CA ARG A 259 8.69 18.86 5.36
C ARG A 259 9.02 20.16 4.63
N MET A 260 8.46 20.38 3.46
CA MET A 260 8.67 21.61 2.70
C MET A 260 7.97 22.80 3.35
N LEU A 261 6.72 22.62 3.79
CA LEU A 261 6.02 23.66 4.53
C LEU A 261 6.77 24.04 5.81
N ALA A 262 7.30 23.06 6.54
CA ALA A 262 8.10 23.32 7.73
C ALA A 262 9.44 24.03 7.46
N ARG A 263 9.93 24.06 6.22
CA ARG A 263 11.09 24.91 5.84
C ARG A 263 10.67 26.31 5.41
N SER A 264 9.44 26.47 4.94
CA SER A 264 8.89 27.76 4.51
C SER A 264 8.36 28.59 5.68
N CYS A 265 7.88 27.93 6.73
CA CYS A 265 7.54 28.52 8.03
C CYS A 265 8.79 28.74 8.87
#